data_AF-X0VPJ8-F1
#
_entry.id   AF-X0VPJ8-F1
#
_cell.length_a   1.000
_cell.length_b   1.000
_cell.length_c   1.000
_cell.angle_alpha   90.00
_cell.angle_beta   90.00
_cell.angle_gamma   90.00
#
_symmetry.space_group_name_H-M   'P 1'
#
loop_
_entity.id
_entity.type
_entity.pdbx_description
1 polymer ?
#
loop_
_entity_poly.entity_id
_entity_poly.type
_entity_poly.pdbx_seq_one_letter_code
_entity_poly.pdbx_strand_id
1 'polypeptide(L)'
;RIEQVNQLERTIDRLQRSHDTKSGTMVLLGPTDLDRLDDAPCVVSVTFNIVDERLYGTYVIRSDDIYNAWPFNTLSLIRLQREVAKRIGIPVNSATFISHSAHINERDWDKALAKLDKWFKRPLPLQADPSGLFFFGVENGRARALFVNHEADKVLWEGESSDPEELIRYIVDTMPWLTAQHMRYLGGEAVRLTQALTEGVPYEQG
;
A
#
# COMPACT_ATOMS: atom_id res chain seq x y z
N ARG A 1 3.77 -36.50 -22.04
CA ARG A 1 2.71 -36.55 -21.01
C ARG A 1 3.30 -35.94 -19.76
N ILE A 2 2.82 -34.78 -19.30
CA ILE A 2 3.35 -34.15 -18.09
C ILE A 2 2.90 -35.02 -16.91
N GLU A 3 3.86 -35.48 -16.11
CA GLU A 3 3.57 -36.23 -14.88
C GLU A 3 2.84 -35.30 -13.89
N GLN A 4 1.73 -35.75 -13.32
CA GLN A 4 1.06 -34.99 -12.28
C GLN A 4 1.93 -35.01 -11.01
N VAL A 5 2.39 -33.82 -10.60
CA VAL A 5 3.25 -33.67 -9.41
C VAL A 5 2.47 -32.99 -8.30
N ASN A 6 2.36 -33.65 -7.15
CA ASN A 6 1.90 -33.01 -5.92
C ASN A 6 3.04 -32.13 -5.35
N GLN A 7 3.07 -30.86 -5.77
CA GLN A 7 4.15 -29.92 -5.40
C GLN A 7 4.21 -29.64 -3.89
N LEU A 8 3.08 -29.70 -3.18
CA LEU A 8 3.02 -29.47 -1.74
C LEU A 8 3.75 -30.58 -0.97
N GLU A 9 3.39 -31.83 -1.23
CA GLU A 9 4.03 -32.97 -0.57
C GLU A 9 5.53 -33.02 -0.88
N ARG A 10 5.91 -32.79 -2.14
CA ARG A 10 7.33 -32.73 -2.53
C ARG A 10 8.09 -31.61 -1.82
N THR A 11 7.44 -30.45 -1.63
CA THR A 11 8.03 -29.33 -0.89
C THR A 11 8.23 -29.70 0.59
N ILE A 12 7.22 -30.30 1.23
CA ILE A 12 7.31 -30.74 2.63
C ILE A 12 8.42 -31.80 2.80
N ASP A 13 8.47 -32.79 1.91
CA ASP A 13 9.51 -33.82 1.92
C ASP A 13 10.92 -33.22 1.83
N ARG A 14 11.11 -32.23 0.94
CA ARG A 14 12.41 -31.54 0.78
C ARG A 14 12.80 -30.78 2.04
N LEU A 15 11.85 -30.06 2.63
CA LEU A 15 12.07 -29.29 3.85
C LEU A 15 12.39 -30.22 5.02
N GLN A 16 11.70 -31.35 5.18
CA GLN A 16 11.99 -32.33 6.24
C GLN A 16 13.34 -33.04 6.05
N ARG A 17 13.78 -33.26 4.80
CA ARG A 17 15.10 -33.86 4.52
C ARG A 17 16.25 -32.92 4.79
N SER A 18 16.05 -31.62 4.58
CA SER A 18 17.08 -30.60 4.77
C SER A 18 16.45 -29.24 5.02
N HIS A 19 16.66 -28.70 6.23
CA HIS A 19 16.20 -27.37 6.59
C HIS A 19 16.88 -26.27 5.76
N ASP A 20 18.11 -26.52 5.26
CA ASP A 20 18.86 -25.61 4.39
C ASP A 20 18.43 -25.66 2.91
N THR A 21 17.37 -26.41 2.59
CA THR A 21 16.93 -26.55 1.20
C THR A 21 16.52 -25.20 0.59
N LYS A 22 17.06 -24.92 -0.61
CA LYS A 22 16.69 -23.77 -1.43
C LYS A 22 15.59 -24.11 -2.44
N SER A 23 14.97 -25.28 -2.31
CA SER A 23 14.03 -25.85 -3.28
C SER A 23 12.62 -26.08 -2.73
N GLY A 24 12.27 -25.37 -1.64
CA GLY A 24 10.94 -25.34 -1.04
C GLY A 24 9.93 -24.50 -1.84
N THR A 25 10.05 -24.49 -3.17
CA THR A 25 9.25 -23.66 -4.08
C THR A 25 8.22 -24.48 -4.82
N MET A 26 7.00 -23.96 -4.87
CA MET A 26 5.89 -24.41 -5.69
C MET A 26 5.57 -23.33 -6.73
N VAL A 27 5.36 -23.75 -7.98
CA VAL A 27 5.00 -22.86 -9.09
C VAL A 27 3.57 -23.16 -9.49
N LEU A 28 2.72 -22.13 -9.44
CA LEU A 28 1.28 -22.26 -9.66
C LEU A 28 0.86 -21.76 -11.04
N LEU A 29 1.65 -20.86 -11.64
CA LEU A 29 1.42 -20.36 -12.99
C LEU A 29 2.49 -20.90 -13.94
N GLY A 30 2.09 -21.76 -14.87
CA GLY A 30 2.91 -22.29 -15.93
C GLY A 30 3.06 -21.33 -17.13
N PRO A 31 4.04 -21.60 -18.00
CA PRO A 31 4.40 -20.69 -19.10
C PRO A 31 3.29 -20.52 -20.15
N THR A 32 2.35 -21.48 -20.27
CA THR A 32 1.25 -21.41 -21.24
C THR A 32 -0.11 -21.16 -20.60
N ASP A 33 -0.16 -20.97 -19.27
CA ASP A 33 -1.44 -20.94 -18.56
C ASP A 33 -2.22 -19.66 -18.88
N LEU A 34 -1.52 -18.53 -19.07
CA LEU A 34 -2.13 -17.26 -19.46
C LEU A 34 -2.79 -17.30 -20.85
N ASP A 35 -2.31 -18.17 -21.75
CA ASP A 35 -2.87 -18.32 -23.09
C ASP A 35 -4.02 -19.34 -23.14
N ARG A 36 -4.20 -20.14 -22.08
CA ARG A 36 -5.07 -21.32 -22.08
C ARG A 36 -6.19 -21.27 -21.05
N LEU A 37 -6.02 -20.50 -19.99
CA LEU A 37 -6.98 -20.37 -18.90
C LEU A 37 -7.57 -18.98 -18.93
N ASP A 38 -8.90 -18.91 -19.05
CA ASP A 38 -9.62 -17.65 -18.90
C ASP A 38 -9.39 -17.05 -17.50
N ASP A 39 -9.33 -17.92 -16.47
CA ASP A 39 -9.05 -17.57 -15.08
C ASP A 39 -7.71 -18.15 -14.60
N ALA A 40 -6.61 -17.66 -15.17
CA ALA A 40 -5.27 -18.07 -14.75
C ALA A 40 -4.97 -17.65 -13.29
N PRO A 41 -4.26 -18.48 -12.49
CA PRO A 41 -3.95 -18.19 -11.09
C PRO A 41 -3.31 -16.80 -10.88
N CYS A 42 -3.78 -16.09 -9.85
CA CYS A 42 -3.18 -14.81 -9.44
C CYS A 42 -1.88 -15.03 -8.67
N VAL A 43 -1.80 -16.10 -7.88
CA VAL A 43 -0.56 -16.51 -7.20
C VAL A 43 0.33 -17.21 -8.22
N VAL A 44 1.54 -16.70 -8.41
CA VAL A 44 2.52 -17.21 -9.37
C VAL A 44 3.35 -18.32 -8.72
N SER A 45 3.86 -18.06 -7.51
CA SER A 45 4.70 -19.00 -6.79
C SER A 45 4.60 -18.83 -5.28
N VAL A 46 4.91 -19.92 -4.59
CA VAL A 46 5.01 -19.99 -3.13
C VAL A 46 6.36 -20.60 -2.80
N THR A 47 7.14 -19.94 -1.97
CA THR A 47 8.44 -20.44 -1.52
C THR A 47 8.50 -20.48 0.00
N PHE A 48 8.90 -21.62 0.54
CA PHE A 48 9.19 -21.80 1.95
C PHE A 48 10.70 -21.94 2.17
N ASN A 49 11.19 -21.30 3.24
CA ASN A 49 12.56 -21.40 3.71
C ASN A 49 12.55 -21.60 5.22
N ILE A 50 13.53 -22.34 5.74
CA ILE A 50 13.73 -22.50 7.18
C ILE A 50 14.99 -21.73 7.57
N VAL A 51 14.86 -20.83 8.53
CA VAL A 51 15.98 -20.08 9.12
C VAL A 51 15.77 -20.07 10.63
N ASP A 52 16.83 -20.37 11.39
CA ASP A 52 16.80 -20.47 12.85
C ASP A 52 15.65 -21.35 13.38
N GLU A 53 15.41 -22.49 12.72
CA GLU A 53 14.32 -23.43 13.04
C GLU A 53 12.92 -22.80 12.97
N ARG A 54 12.72 -21.82 12.08
CA ARG A 54 11.41 -21.19 11.83
C ARG A 54 11.07 -21.17 10.36
N LEU A 55 9.80 -21.45 10.03
CA LEU A 55 9.31 -21.49 8.65
C LEU A 55 8.88 -20.11 8.14
N TYR A 56 9.63 -19.59 7.18
CA TYR A 56 9.31 -18.37 6.42
C TYR A 56 8.56 -18.74 5.13
N GLY A 57 7.60 -17.89 4.74
CA GLY A 57 6.86 -18.05 3.48
C GLY A 57 6.95 -16.78 2.64
N THR A 58 7.24 -16.94 1.35
CA THR A 58 7.19 -15.86 0.35
C THR A 58 6.19 -16.22 -0.73
N TYR A 59 5.28 -15.30 -1.04
CA TYR A 59 4.19 -15.47 -1.99
C TYR A 59 4.29 -14.39 -3.07
N VAL A 60 4.42 -14.80 -4.33
CA VAL A 60 4.44 -13.86 -5.46
C VAL A 60 3.08 -13.87 -6.14
N ILE A 61 2.46 -12.69 -6.24
CA ILE A 61 1.11 -12.48 -6.75
C ILE A 61 1.19 -11.50 -7.93
N ARG A 62 0.67 -11.90 -9.09
CA ARG A 62 0.73 -11.07 -10.31
C ARG A 62 -0.32 -9.97 -10.36
N SER A 63 -1.51 -10.25 -9.81
CA SER A 63 -2.69 -9.38 -9.86
C SER A 63 -3.47 -9.59 -8.58
N ASP A 64 -3.78 -8.51 -7.87
CA ASP A 64 -4.26 -8.57 -6.50
C ASP A 64 -5.33 -7.50 -6.25
N ASP A 65 -6.60 -7.93 -6.22
CA ASP A 65 -7.72 -7.08 -5.77
C ASP A 65 -7.61 -6.94 -4.26
N ILE A 66 -7.10 -5.78 -3.83
CA ILE A 66 -6.76 -5.48 -2.44
C ILE A 66 -7.99 -5.42 -1.54
N TYR A 67 -9.13 -4.99 -2.08
CA TYR A 67 -10.33 -4.80 -1.27
C TYR A 67 -11.13 -6.09 -1.10
N ASN A 68 -11.35 -6.83 -2.19
CA ASN A 68 -12.23 -8.01 -2.16
C ASN A 68 -11.47 -9.32 -1.98
N ALA A 69 -10.32 -9.51 -2.62
CA ALA A 69 -9.70 -10.83 -2.73
C ALA A 69 -8.52 -11.01 -1.77
N TRP A 70 -7.66 -10.00 -1.67
CA TRP A 70 -6.42 -10.05 -0.91
C TRP A 70 -6.59 -10.52 0.55
N PRO A 71 -7.58 -10.06 1.34
CA PRO A 71 -7.74 -10.51 2.73
C PRO A 71 -8.00 -12.03 2.83
N PHE A 72 -8.73 -12.60 1.89
CA PHE A 72 -9.02 -14.03 1.88
C PHE A 72 -7.84 -14.84 1.34
N ASN A 73 -7.18 -14.35 0.29
CA ASN A 73 -6.00 -14.99 -0.30
C ASN A 73 -4.86 -15.06 0.71
N THR A 74 -4.53 -13.94 1.37
CA THR A 74 -3.48 -13.89 2.40
C THR A 74 -3.79 -14.78 3.58
N LEU A 75 -5.03 -14.78 4.08
CA LEU A 75 -5.45 -15.66 5.17
C LEU A 75 -5.28 -17.14 4.79
N SER A 76 -5.63 -17.51 3.56
CA SER A 76 -5.53 -18.88 3.06
C SER A 76 -4.06 -19.33 2.95
N LEU A 77 -3.19 -18.47 2.42
CA LEU A 77 -1.76 -18.73 2.29
C LEU A 77 -1.07 -18.80 3.66
N ILE A 78 -1.43 -17.94 4.61
CA ILE A 78 -0.93 -18.01 5.99
C ILE A 78 -1.38 -19.31 6.67
N ARG A 79 -2.62 -19.76 6.45
CA ARG A 79 -3.09 -21.06 6.95
C ARG A 79 -2.29 -22.21 6.35
N LEU A 80 -2.03 -22.18 5.05
CA LEU A 80 -1.17 -23.16 4.39
C LEU A 80 0.23 -23.19 5.03
N GLN A 81 0.85 -22.03 5.27
CA GLN A 81 2.15 -21.95 5.94
C GLN A 81 2.14 -22.59 7.32
N ARG A 82 1.08 -22.33 8.12
CA ARG A 82 0.92 -22.92 9.45
C ARG A 82 0.76 -24.43 9.40
N GLU A 83 0.00 -24.95 8.44
CA GLU A 83 -0.14 -26.40 8.26
C GLU A 83 1.18 -27.05 7.83
N VAL A 84 1.95 -26.41 6.93
CA VAL A 84 3.29 -26.87 6.55
C VAL A 84 4.23 -26.87 7.76
N ALA A 85 4.27 -25.77 8.52
CA ALA A 85 5.09 -25.65 9.73
C ALA A 85 4.75 -26.74 10.76
N LYS A 86 3.45 -26.99 10.99
CA LYS A 86 2.94 -28.05 11.87
C LYS A 86 3.39 -29.44 11.41
N ARG A 87 3.37 -29.71 10.12
CA ARG A 87 3.81 -31.01 9.56
C ARG A 87 5.32 -31.23 9.64
N ILE A 88 6.11 -30.15 9.57
CA ILE A 88 7.57 -30.22 9.73
C ILE A 88 7.95 -30.29 11.21
N GLY A 89 7.12 -29.73 12.11
CA GLY A 89 7.37 -29.72 13.55
C GLY A 89 8.12 -28.49 14.04
N ILE A 90 8.05 -27.37 13.29
CA ILE A 90 8.73 -26.10 13.61
C ILE A 90 7.73 -24.94 13.72
N PRO A 91 8.05 -23.88 14.47
CA PRO A 91 7.22 -22.67 14.53
C PRO A 91 7.20 -21.92 13.19
N VAL A 92 6.09 -21.24 12.94
CA VAL A 92 5.95 -20.33 11.79
C VAL A 92 6.65 -19.00 12.07
N ASN A 93 7.20 -18.38 11.03
CA ASN A 93 7.68 -17.01 11.04
C ASN A 93 6.89 -16.15 10.03
N SER A 94 7.50 -15.07 9.54
CA SER A 94 6.84 -14.11 8.66
C SER A 94 6.33 -14.72 7.37
N ALA A 95 5.27 -14.08 6.86
CA ALA A 95 4.72 -14.28 5.53
C ALA A 95 4.99 -13.00 4.73
N THR A 96 5.76 -13.11 3.65
CA THR A 96 6.09 -12.01 2.76
C THR A 96 5.25 -12.12 1.49
N PHE A 97 4.48 -11.08 1.20
CA PHE A 97 3.67 -11.01 -0.02
C PHE A 97 4.30 -10.00 -0.98
N ILE A 98 4.61 -10.45 -2.20
CA ILE A 98 5.10 -9.61 -3.28
C ILE A 98 3.96 -9.48 -4.29
N SER A 99 3.36 -8.30 -4.38
CA SER A 99 2.28 -8.01 -5.32
C SER A 99 2.80 -7.16 -6.47
N HIS A 100 2.66 -7.64 -7.70
CA HIS A 100 3.09 -6.90 -8.90
C HIS A 100 2.05 -5.87 -9.35
N SER A 101 0.76 -6.18 -9.21
CA SER A 101 -0.34 -5.29 -9.57
C SER A 101 -1.41 -5.31 -8.46
N ALA A 102 -1.13 -4.54 -7.41
CA ALA A 102 -2.08 -4.24 -6.36
C ALA A 102 -3.07 -3.17 -6.84
N HIS A 103 -4.37 -3.48 -6.84
CA HIS A 103 -5.39 -2.57 -7.34
C HIS A 103 -6.68 -2.64 -6.50
N ILE A 104 -7.49 -1.59 -6.61
CA ILE A 104 -8.84 -1.51 -6.06
C ILE A 104 -9.75 -1.15 -7.23
N ASN A 105 -10.85 -1.89 -7.39
CA ASN A 105 -11.85 -1.58 -8.40
C ASN A 105 -12.58 -0.27 -8.05
N GLU A 106 -12.86 0.56 -9.05
CA GLU A 106 -13.52 1.87 -8.88
C GLU A 106 -14.80 1.77 -8.04
N ARG A 107 -15.66 0.79 -8.34
CA ARG A 107 -16.92 0.52 -7.62
C ARG A 107 -16.77 0.17 -6.13
N ASP A 108 -15.55 -0.14 -5.69
CA ASP A 108 -15.24 -0.55 -4.32
C ASP A 108 -14.43 0.52 -3.56
N TRP A 109 -14.06 1.63 -4.22
CA TRP A 109 -13.25 2.70 -3.64
C TRP A 109 -13.89 3.32 -2.39
N ASP A 110 -15.16 3.73 -2.49
CA ASP A 110 -15.88 4.33 -1.35
C ASP A 110 -16.02 3.38 -0.17
N LYS A 111 -16.20 2.09 -0.45
CA LYS A 111 -16.29 1.06 0.59
C LYS A 111 -14.94 0.84 1.27
N ALA A 112 -13.85 0.91 0.50
CA ALA A 112 -12.49 0.82 1.02
C ALA A 112 -12.21 2.00 1.97
N LEU A 113 -12.53 3.23 1.55
CA LEU A 113 -12.43 4.43 2.36
C LEU A 113 -13.25 4.33 3.66
N ALA A 114 -14.53 3.94 3.56
CA ALA A 114 -15.39 3.78 4.73
C ALA A 114 -14.85 2.75 5.74
N LYS A 115 -14.19 1.68 5.28
CA LYS A 115 -13.52 0.73 6.17
C LYS A 115 -12.31 1.35 6.87
N LEU A 116 -11.50 2.13 6.14
CA LEU A 116 -10.36 2.84 6.72
C LEU A 116 -10.84 3.82 7.79
N ASP A 117 -11.81 4.67 7.49
CA ASP A 117 -12.31 5.66 8.45
C ASP A 117 -12.84 5.03 9.73
N LYS A 118 -13.52 3.87 9.60
CA LYS A 118 -14.08 3.17 10.74
C LYS A 118 -13.04 2.45 11.61
N TRP A 119 -12.06 1.80 10.99
CA TRP A 119 -11.19 0.83 11.66
C TRP A 119 -9.74 1.26 11.76
N PHE A 120 -9.25 2.07 10.82
CA PHE A 120 -7.90 2.60 10.84
C PHE A 120 -7.82 3.79 11.79
N LYS A 121 -7.36 3.54 13.01
CA LYS A 121 -7.00 4.61 13.94
C LYS A 121 -5.59 5.06 13.60
N ARG A 122 -5.42 6.33 13.21
CA ARG A 122 -4.07 6.90 12.99
C ARG A 122 -3.21 6.61 14.24
N PRO A 123 -2.01 6.03 14.07
CA PRO A 123 -1.15 5.68 15.20
C PRO A 123 -0.64 6.89 15.98
N LEU A 124 -0.69 8.08 15.37
CA LEU A 124 -0.40 9.35 16.03
C LEU A 124 -1.66 10.24 15.99
N PRO A 125 -2.06 10.85 17.11
CA PRO A 125 -3.06 11.91 17.09
C PRO A 125 -2.57 13.07 16.19
N LEU A 126 -3.50 13.91 15.75
CA LEU A 126 -3.16 15.18 15.10
C LEU A 126 -2.14 15.89 15.98
N GLN A 127 -0.90 16.04 15.50
CA GLN A 127 0.08 16.80 16.23
C GLN A 127 -0.13 18.25 15.87
N ALA A 128 -0.49 19.06 16.87
CA ALA A 128 -0.48 20.50 16.72
C ALA A 128 0.97 20.90 16.39
N ASP A 129 1.20 21.32 15.16
CA ASP A 129 2.48 21.86 14.76
C ASP A 129 2.54 23.32 15.27
N PRO A 130 3.54 23.68 16.09
CA PRO A 130 3.65 25.03 16.62
C PRO A 130 3.93 26.09 15.53
N SER A 131 4.27 25.66 14.31
CA SER A 131 4.66 26.55 13.22
C SER A 131 3.52 27.43 12.71
N GLY A 132 2.27 26.95 12.74
CA GLY A 132 1.11 27.68 12.21
C GLY A 132 0.11 26.79 11.47
N LEU A 133 -0.80 27.44 10.75
CA LEU A 133 -1.86 26.81 9.93
C LEU A 133 -1.81 27.35 8.51
N PHE A 134 -2.08 26.48 7.54
CA PHE A 134 -2.29 26.91 6.15
C PHE A 134 -3.78 26.96 5.81
N PHE A 135 -4.18 28.05 5.15
CA PHE A 135 -5.44 28.16 4.43
C PHE A 135 -5.16 28.27 2.95
N PHE A 136 -5.86 27.47 2.16
CA PHE A 136 -5.74 27.42 0.73
C PHE A 136 -7.06 27.86 0.09
N GLY A 137 -6.96 28.33 -1.15
CA GLY A 137 -8.12 28.70 -1.94
C GLY A 137 -7.78 28.80 -3.41
N VAL A 138 -8.82 28.88 -4.23
CA VAL A 138 -8.71 29.21 -5.65
C VAL A 138 -9.35 30.56 -5.88
N GLU A 139 -8.56 31.52 -6.36
CA GLU A 139 -9.00 32.89 -6.62
C GLU A 139 -8.49 33.31 -8.01
N ASN A 140 -9.39 33.80 -8.87
CA ASN A 140 -9.06 34.22 -10.25
C ASN A 140 -8.29 33.17 -11.08
N GLY A 141 -8.58 31.88 -10.88
CA GLY A 141 -7.91 30.79 -11.59
C GLY A 141 -6.48 30.54 -11.12
N ARG A 142 -6.12 30.99 -9.91
CA ARG A 142 -4.83 30.74 -9.26
C ARG A 142 -5.04 30.07 -7.92
N ALA A 143 -4.12 29.19 -7.55
CA ALA A 143 -4.03 28.65 -6.21
C ALA A 143 -3.42 29.72 -5.30
N ARG A 144 -4.05 29.95 -4.15
CA ARG A 144 -3.59 30.87 -3.10
C ARG A 144 -3.38 30.11 -1.81
N ALA A 145 -2.34 30.49 -1.07
CA ALA A 145 -2.00 29.98 0.23
C ALA A 145 -1.79 31.12 1.22
N LEU A 146 -2.33 30.96 2.42
CA LEU A 146 -2.16 31.84 3.57
C LEU A 146 -1.58 30.99 4.70
N PHE A 147 -0.42 31.38 5.21
CA PHE A 147 0.15 30.80 6.41
C PHE A 147 -0.11 31.73 7.58
N VAL A 148 -0.82 31.25 8.59
CA VAL A 148 -1.15 32.02 9.80
C VAL A 148 -0.52 31.39 11.03
N ASN A 149 -0.37 32.16 12.09
CA ASN A 149 0.05 31.62 13.38
C ASN A 149 -1.00 30.66 13.97
N HIS A 150 -0.62 29.96 15.05
CA HIS A 150 -1.48 28.95 15.68
C HIS A 150 -2.83 29.50 16.17
N GLU A 151 -2.89 30.77 16.57
CA GLU A 151 -4.11 31.44 17.03
C GLU A 151 -5.01 31.92 15.87
N ALA A 152 -4.54 31.79 14.63
CA ALA A 152 -5.21 32.24 13.40
C ALA A 152 -5.57 33.73 13.37
N ASP A 153 -4.88 34.55 14.16
CA ASP A 153 -5.11 36.00 14.26
C ASP A 153 -4.05 36.82 13.49
N LYS A 154 -2.94 36.18 13.08
CA LYS A 154 -1.85 36.83 12.35
C LYS A 154 -1.43 36.03 11.12
N VAL A 155 -1.49 36.67 9.95
CA VAL A 155 -0.87 36.17 8.72
C VAL A 155 0.65 36.30 8.81
N LEU A 156 1.33 35.17 8.69
CA LEU A 156 2.79 35.04 8.69
C LEU A 156 3.36 35.08 7.28
N TRP A 157 2.64 34.53 6.31
CA TRP A 157 3.03 34.53 4.90
C TRP A 157 1.81 34.35 3.99
N GLU A 158 1.89 34.87 2.77
CA GLU A 158 0.91 34.61 1.72
C GLU A 158 1.63 34.39 0.38
N GLY A 159 1.04 33.56 -0.47
CA GLY A 159 1.54 33.32 -1.82
C GLY A 159 0.46 32.82 -2.75
N GLU A 160 0.67 33.03 -4.04
CA GLU A 160 -0.20 32.55 -5.10
C GLU A 160 0.61 31.99 -6.26
N SER A 161 0.01 31.06 -7.00
CA SER A 161 0.59 30.49 -8.22
C SER A 161 -0.50 30.02 -9.17
N SER A 162 -0.23 30.09 -10.46
CA SER A 162 -1.03 29.38 -11.47
C SER A 162 -0.77 27.86 -11.47
N ASP A 163 0.35 27.44 -10.90
CA ASP A 163 0.72 26.03 -10.73
C ASP A 163 0.72 25.67 -9.23
N PRO A 164 -0.26 24.89 -8.75
CA PRO A 164 -0.33 24.47 -7.35
C PRO A 164 0.87 23.64 -6.89
N GLU A 165 1.48 22.85 -7.78
CA GLU A 165 2.65 22.06 -7.43
C GLU A 165 3.85 22.97 -7.16
N GLU A 166 4.03 24.02 -7.96
CA GLU A 166 5.07 25.03 -7.70
C GLU A 166 4.84 25.80 -6.40
N LEU A 167 3.59 26.16 -6.09
CA LEU A 167 3.25 26.83 -4.83
C LEU A 167 3.63 25.97 -3.62
N ILE A 168 3.27 24.70 -3.66
CA ILE A 168 3.54 23.76 -2.58
C ILE A 168 5.03 23.44 -2.47
N ARG A 169 5.73 23.27 -3.59
CA ARG A 169 7.19 23.10 -3.60
C ARG A 169 7.90 24.30 -2.98
N TYR A 170 7.50 25.52 -3.34
CA TYR A 170 8.04 26.74 -2.72
C TYR A 170 7.85 26.76 -1.21
N ILE A 171 6.66 26.41 -0.72
CA ILE A 171 6.38 26.34 0.72
C ILE A 171 7.32 25.33 1.40
N VAL A 172 7.46 24.12 0.85
CA VAL A 172 8.33 23.08 1.41
C VAL A 172 9.80 23.51 1.42
N ASP A 173 10.28 24.14 0.34
CA ASP A 173 11.67 24.55 0.20
C ASP A 173 12.02 25.76 1.08
N THR A 174 11.08 26.67 1.30
CA THR A 174 11.30 27.91 2.07
C THR A 174 10.95 27.80 3.55
N MET A 175 10.18 26.78 3.94
CA MET A 175 9.75 26.53 5.32
C MET A 175 10.24 25.18 5.84
N PRO A 176 11.58 24.97 5.95
CA PRO A 176 12.17 23.66 6.31
C PRO A 176 11.88 23.22 7.75
N TRP A 177 11.29 24.09 8.58
CA TRP A 177 10.88 23.78 9.95
C TRP A 177 9.52 23.06 10.04
N LEU A 178 8.76 23.00 8.94
CA LEU A 178 7.49 22.28 8.90
C LEU A 178 7.69 20.79 9.19
N THR A 179 6.80 20.21 10.00
CA THR A 179 6.86 18.78 10.31
C THR A 179 6.48 17.93 9.08
N ALA A 180 6.86 16.65 9.09
CA ALA A 180 6.49 15.70 8.03
C ALA A 180 4.96 15.55 7.86
N GLN A 181 4.17 15.85 8.91
CA GLN A 181 2.71 15.88 8.81
C GLN A 181 2.22 17.05 7.94
N HIS A 182 2.83 18.23 8.08
CA HIS A 182 2.57 19.37 7.20
C HIS A 182 2.96 19.04 5.75
N MET A 183 4.15 18.47 5.52
CA MET A 183 4.56 18.09 4.16
C MET A 183 3.55 17.14 3.49
N ARG A 184 3.04 16.14 4.23
CA ARG A 184 1.98 15.25 3.73
C ARG A 184 0.68 15.99 3.45
N TYR A 185 0.27 16.89 4.34
CA TYR A 185 -0.93 17.70 4.18
C TYR A 185 -0.84 18.59 2.93
N LEU A 186 0.26 19.32 2.79
CA LEU A 186 0.57 20.17 1.64
C LEU A 186 0.53 19.39 0.32
N GLY A 187 1.06 18.17 0.29
CA GLY A 187 0.96 17.31 -0.89
C GLY A 187 -0.48 16.91 -1.25
N GLY A 188 -1.35 16.70 -0.26
CA GLY A 188 -2.77 16.46 -0.49
C GLY A 188 -3.49 17.69 -1.05
N GLU A 189 -3.20 18.87 -0.50
CA GLU A 189 -3.76 20.13 -1.00
C GLU A 189 -3.29 20.48 -2.41
N ALA A 190 -2.04 20.17 -2.76
CA ALA A 190 -1.53 20.32 -4.12
C ALA A 190 -2.44 19.62 -5.14
N VAL A 191 -2.79 18.37 -4.87
CA VAL A 191 -3.64 17.56 -5.76
C VAL A 191 -5.05 18.15 -5.87
N ARG A 192 -5.65 18.54 -4.73
CA ARG A 192 -7.01 19.14 -4.70
C ARG A 192 -7.06 20.47 -5.44
N LEU A 193 -6.05 21.32 -5.25
CA LEU A 193 -5.92 22.60 -5.95
C LEU A 193 -5.72 22.40 -7.45
N THR A 194 -4.87 21.46 -7.85
CA THR A 194 -4.67 21.10 -9.26
C THR A 194 -5.98 20.64 -9.87
N GLN A 195 -6.69 19.73 -9.22
CA GLN A 195 -7.98 19.24 -9.70
C GLN A 195 -9.00 20.38 -9.87
N ALA A 196 -9.09 21.29 -8.90
CA ALA A 196 -9.98 22.44 -8.97
C ALA A 196 -9.66 23.36 -10.16
N LEU A 197 -8.38 23.60 -10.43
CA LEU A 197 -7.94 24.45 -11.54
C LEU A 197 -8.08 23.79 -12.91
N THR A 198 -7.81 22.48 -13.03
CA THR A 198 -7.83 21.77 -14.31
C THR A 198 -9.22 21.29 -14.71
N GLU A 199 -10.00 20.79 -13.74
CA GLU A 199 -11.32 20.20 -13.97
C GLU A 199 -12.46 21.21 -13.74
N GLY A 200 -12.16 22.39 -13.17
CA GLY A 200 -13.14 23.42 -12.87
C GLY A 200 -14.11 23.05 -11.74
N VAL A 201 -13.74 22.07 -10.91
CA VAL A 201 -14.51 21.68 -9.73
C VAL A 201 -14.27 22.67 -8.58
N PRO A 202 -15.26 22.92 -7.71
CA PRO A 202 -15.06 23.73 -6.52
C PRO A 202 -13.93 23.17 -5.65
N TYR A 203 -13.00 24.03 -5.24
CA TYR A 203 -11.97 23.65 -4.28
C TYR A 203 -12.56 23.62 -2.86
N GLU A 204 -12.41 22.48 -2.18
CA GLU A 204 -12.69 22.32 -0.76
C GLU A 204 -11.41 21.85 -0.05
N GLN A 205 -10.90 22.69 0.85
CA GLN A 205 -9.78 22.33 1.72
C GLN A 205 -10.22 21.21 2.68
N GLY A 206 -9.38 20.20 2.91
CA GLY A 206 -9.77 19.07 3.76
C GLY A 206 -8.66 18.55 4.64
#